data_AF-A0AAV4KAJ5-F1
#
_entry.id   AF-A0AAV4KAJ5-F1
#
_cell.length_a   1.000
_cell.length_b   1.000
_cell.length_c   1.000
_cell.angle_alpha   90.00
_cell.angle_beta   90.00
_cell.angle_gamma   90.00
#
_symmetry.space_group_name_H-M   'P 1'
#
loop_
_entity.id
_entity.type
_entity.pdbx_description
1 polymer ?
#
loop_
_entity_poly.entity_id
_entity_poly.type
_entity_poly.pdbx_seq_one_letter_code
_entity_poly.pdbx_strand_id
1 'polypeptide(L)'
;MNHAYDAALMLRRANYYVGNLAFAITPVKYGEKNPVFGRGWNKRENLLTTTEQVSQWYAQAHNIGVHLGASGINSLDIDDMDLARAAFQEAGLSLDDILEQHPHVIQGAGYRLWFLAGEDDPIQSRRFLNVNDETAYEIRGGDGFQDVAPGSLHPNGYEYRWTKGAPRSRSDLPQTPAWLYALYEHLAERTDKPVTPAPKGERREYTGPSVIEAYNARYTVQEVLERSGYKRRGNRYLSPNSKTKLAGIEIYQDGSKSRAVSYHASDFWADKKGHDAFDLFTLLEHDGDFTRALSAARHELGMDTPAPQDTTSPEWTPEQVQAAWEVHSASVLERAANILGAQMHHRALQAVVDLLGWAYQSAAEGHLKQTPKGEWAVQVGGVKGFAALLGCHPSDLRARLDMLSDRGFLRTSRVNPSDPQSGVQILLPTDPLTLPFLAQQQEASKSPLRPRTREIKRDRTLSAPPIKSMAKAGGRIKKTPSLRALLRVALVLAQHPGLDLKALAGRLHMRRDTLRRKLSELDALGYLTTGGALRCTFAQFFADARAEGADAAFLRVSSVLESQKSYFERELLLSRLRGERVPLRLQRRLTRTVDRLDRLSNGEMPHMVLGVA
;
A
#
# COMPACT_ATOMS: atom_id res chain seq x y z
N MET A 1 -7.57 12.51 -20.46
CA MET A 1 -7.48 13.65 -21.39
C MET A 1 -6.42 13.30 -22.41
N ASN A 2 -6.68 13.47 -23.70
CA ASN A 2 -5.67 13.26 -24.72
C ASN A 2 -4.68 14.43 -24.64
N HIS A 3 -3.48 14.21 -24.09
CA HIS A 3 -2.41 15.23 -24.08
C HIS A 3 -1.75 15.25 -25.46
N ALA A 4 -2.43 15.85 -26.44
CA ALA A 4 -1.82 16.14 -27.73
C ALA A 4 -0.60 17.05 -27.52
N TYR A 5 0.53 16.71 -28.15
CA TYR A 5 1.75 17.49 -28.04
C TYR A 5 1.55 18.89 -28.64
N ASP A 6 1.85 19.94 -27.86
CA ASP A 6 1.85 21.32 -28.31
C ASP A 6 3.30 21.82 -28.39
N ALA A 7 3.82 21.86 -29.62
CA ALA A 7 5.20 22.27 -29.89
C ALA A 7 5.48 23.71 -29.44
N ALA A 8 4.52 24.63 -29.62
CA ALA A 8 4.70 26.03 -29.26
C ALA A 8 4.73 26.21 -27.73
N LEU A 9 3.90 25.46 -27.01
CA LEU A 9 3.94 25.44 -25.55
C LEU A 9 5.23 24.83 -25.01
N MET A 10 5.66 23.69 -25.57
CA MET A 10 6.87 23.00 -25.11
C MET A 10 8.14 23.78 -25.42
N LEU A 11 8.22 24.42 -26.59
CA LEU A 11 9.29 25.37 -26.91
C LEU A 11 9.36 26.51 -25.90
N ARG A 12 8.23 27.14 -25.55
CA ARG A 12 8.19 28.19 -24.52
C ARG A 12 8.66 27.69 -23.16
N ARG A 13 8.26 26.48 -22.75
CA ARG A 13 8.68 25.86 -21.50
C ARG A 13 10.19 25.57 -21.48
N ALA A 14 10.72 25.01 -22.56
CA ALA A 14 12.15 24.73 -22.67
C ALA A 14 13.01 26.01 -22.70
N ASN A 15 12.55 27.04 -23.43
CA ASN A 15 13.18 28.36 -23.43
C ASN A 15 13.14 29.02 -22.05
N TYR A 16 12.10 28.77 -21.25
CA TYR A 16 12.04 29.25 -19.87
C TYR A 16 13.15 28.61 -19.00
N TYR A 17 13.38 27.30 -19.09
CA TYR A 17 14.46 26.66 -18.31
C TYR A 17 15.85 27.17 -18.72
N VAL A 18 16.11 27.29 -20.02
CA VAL A 18 17.41 27.74 -20.53
C VAL A 18 17.60 29.24 -20.34
N GLY A 19 16.62 30.06 -20.70
CA GLY A 19 16.72 31.52 -20.71
C GLY A 19 16.51 32.17 -19.34
N ASN A 20 15.49 31.76 -18.59
CA ASN A 20 15.16 32.39 -17.31
C ASN A 20 15.92 31.79 -16.12
N LEU A 21 16.12 30.47 -16.13
CA LEU A 21 16.78 29.77 -15.02
C LEU A 21 18.25 29.46 -15.30
N ALA A 22 18.74 29.71 -16.52
CA ALA A 22 20.09 29.39 -16.97
C ALA A 22 20.43 27.89 -16.74
N PHE A 23 19.46 27.01 -17.00
CA PHE A 23 19.66 25.57 -16.86
C PHE A 23 20.13 24.94 -18.16
N ALA A 24 20.99 23.93 -18.03
CA ALA A 24 21.34 23.04 -19.12
C ALA A 24 20.29 21.92 -19.18
N ILE A 25 19.67 21.75 -20.35
CA ILE A 25 18.61 20.73 -20.54
C ILE A 25 19.02 19.72 -21.61
N THR A 26 18.45 18.52 -21.55
CA THR A 26 18.54 17.50 -22.59
C THR A 26 17.14 17.13 -23.07
N PRO A 27 16.93 16.86 -24.36
CA PRO A 27 15.68 16.30 -24.86
C PRO A 27 15.47 14.90 -24.27
N VAL A 28 14.27 14.67 -23.75
CA VAL A 28 13.80 13.36 -23.26
C VAL A 28 12.73 12.86 -24.22
N LYS A 29 12.66 11.55 -24.43
CA LYS A 29 11.61 10.95 -25.25
C LYS A 29 10.23 11.34 -24.71
N TYR A 30 9.32 11.77 -25.58
CA TYR A 30 8.01 12.27 -25.15
C TYR A 30 7.21 11.20 -24.41
N GLY A 31 6.62 11.55 -23.27
CA GLY A 31 5.91 10.60 -22.41
C GLY A 31 6.81 9.61 -21.67
N GLU A 32 8.14 9.69 -21.82
CA GLU A 32 9.10 8.84 -21.14
C GLU A 32 10.01 9.64 -20.19
N LYS A 33 10.94 8.93 -19.54
CA LYS A 33 11.96 9.52 -18.64
C LYS A 33 13.38 9.43 -19.19
N ASN A 34 13.60 8.74 -20.31
CA ASN A 34 14.93 8.48 -20.87
C ASN A 34 15.36 9.59 -21.85
N PRO A 35 16.59 10.13 -21.73
CA PRO A 35 17.16 11.05 -22.71
C PRO A 35 17.19 10.44 -24.11
N VAL A 36 17.02 11.27 -25.14
CA VAL A 36 17.06 10.82 -26.54
C VAL A 36 18.43 10.26 -26.91
N PHE A 37 19.50 10.87 -26.39
CA PHE A 37 20.89 10.52 -26.73
C PHE A 37 21.38 9.20 -26.14
N GLY A 38 20.65 8.60 -25.18
CA GLY A 38 21.09 7.36 -24.54
C GLY A 38 22.47 7.49 -23.86
N ARG A 39 23.44 6.64 -24.22
CA ARG A 39 24.79 6.69 -23.61
C ARG A 39 25.49 8.00 -24.01
N GLY A 40 25.93 8.76 -23.02
CA GLY A 40 26.58 10.07 -23.23
C GLY A 40 25.62 11.25 -23.29
N TRP A 41 24.35 11.06 -22.90
CA TRP A 41 23.37 12.14 -22.80
C TRP A 41 23.82 13.32 -21.93
N ASN A 42 24.67 13.06 -20.93
CA ASN A 42 25.20 14.03 -19.98
C ASN A 42 26.46 14.76 -20.46
N LYS A 43 26.95 14.45 -21.67
CA LYS A 43 28.08 15.18 -22.26
C LYS A 43 27.67 16.59 -22.64
N ARG A 44 28.59 17.54 -22.47
CA ARG A 44 28.35 18.96 -22.77
C ARG A 44 27.85 19.21 -24.19
N GLU A 45 28.33 18.47 -25.19
CA GLU A 45 27.86 18.60 -26.58
C GLU A 45 26.38 18.21 -26.79
N ASN A 46 25.80 17.42 -25.87
CA ASN A 46 24.43 16.93 -25.93
C ASN A 46 23.47 17.74 -25.03
N LEU A 47 23.97 18.76 -24.32
CA LEU A 47 23.16 19.66 -23.51
C LEU A 47 22.79 20.92 -24.29
N LEU A 48 21.52 21.29 -24.21
CA LEU A 48 20.97 22.51 -24.78
C LEU A 48 21.07 23.61 -23.73
N THR A 49 21.77 24.69 -24.07
CA THR A 49 22.08 25.82 -23.18
C THR A 49 21.76 27.18 -23.82
N THR A 50 21.22 27.17 -25.04
CA THR A 50 20.84 28.37 -25.79
C THR A 50 19.44 28.21 -26.40
N THR A 51 18.74 29.33 -26.61
CA THR A 51 17.38 29.33 -27.19
C THR A 51 17.35 28.80 -28.63
N GLU A 52 18.45 28.94 -29.36
CA GLU A 52 18.61 28.47 -30.73
C GLU A 52 18.65 26.93 -30.77
N GLN A 53 19.44 26.32 -29.87
CA GLN A 53 19.49 24.87 -29.70
C GLN A 53 18.13 24.30 -29.29
N VAL A 54 17.43 24.96 -28.37
CA VAL A 54 16.10 24.54 -27.91
C VAL A 54 15.08 24.56 -29.05
N SER A 55 15.10 25.60 -29.89
CA SER A 55 14.15 25.75 -31.00
C SER A 55 14.25 24.61 -32.02
N GLN A 56 15.46 24.09 -32.27
CA GLN A 56 15.66 22.96 -33.17
C GLN A 56 15.09 21.66 -32.62
N TRP A 57 15.27 21.39 -31.32
CA TRP A 57 14.86 20.13 -30.70
C TRP A 57 13.36 20.06 -30.42
N TYR A 58 12.76 21.14 -29.92
CA TYR A 58 11.35 21.12 -29.49
C TYR A 58 10.35 21.38 -30.62
N ALA A 59 10.83 21.50 -31.86
CA ALA A 59 10.00 21.35 -33.06
C ALA A 59 9.37 19.95 -33.17
N GLN A 60 9.96 18.95 -32.49
CA GLN A 60 9.44 17.58 -32.39
C GLN A 60 9.00 17.26 -30.96
N ALA A 61 8.24 16.17 -30.81
CA ALA A 61 7.70 15.76 -29.52
C ALA A 61 8.80 15.30 -28.54
N HIS A 62 9.11 16.14 -27.55
CA HIS A 62 10.07 15.82 -26.48
C HIS A 62 9.60 16.30 -25.12
N ASN A 63 9.95 15.54 -24.08
CA ASN A 63 9.97 15.99 -22.70
C ASN A 63 11.27 16.78 -22.42
N ILE A 64 11.27 17.55 -21.34
CA ILE A 64 12.42 18.35 -20.91
C ILE A 64 13.12 17.64 -19.74
N GLY A 65 14.39 17.26 -19.92
CA GLY A 65 15.26 16.80 -18.83
C GLY A 65 16.21 17.91 -18.42
N VAL A 66 16.22 18.29 -17.14
CA VAL A 66 17.18 19.26 -16.59
C VAL A 66 18.38 18.49 -16.06
N HIS A 67 19.56 18.79 -16.59
CA HIS A 67 20.80 18.18 -16.16
C HIS A 67 21.30 18.88 -14.88
N LEU A 68 21.48 18.16 -13.78
CA LEU A 68 21.67 18.76 -12.46
C LEU A 68 23.04 19.48 -12.33
N GLY A 69 24.15 18.79 -12.62
CA GLY A 69 25.51 19.33 -12.49
C GLY A 69 25.77 20.55 -13.37
N ALA A 70 25.58 20.42 -14.69
CA ALA A 70 25.70 21.54 -15.63
C ALA A 70 24.70 22.70 -15.37
N SER A 71 23.60 22.47 -14.64
CA SER A 71 22.69 23.54 -14.21
C SER A 71 23.08 24.13 -12.85
N GLY A 72 24.08 23.58 -12.16
CA GLY A 72 24.52 23.99 -10.83
C GLY A 72 23.39 23.89 -9.80
N ILE A 73 22.65 22.77 -9.81
CA ILE A 73 21.57 22.53 -8.85
C ILE A 73 21.67 21.15 -8.21
N ASN A 74 21.21 21.07 -6.97
CA ASN A 74 20.94 19.82 -6.26
C ASN A 74 19.44 19.56 -6.23
N SER A 75 19.08 18.28 -6.23
CA SER A 75 17.71 17.80 -6.22
C SER A 75 17.48 16.88 -5.05
N LEU A 76 16.44 17.15 -4.28
CA LEU A 76 15.86 16.20 -3.34
C LEU A 76 14.62 15.60 -4.00
N ASP A 77 14.72 14.34 -4.45
CA ASP A 77 13.62 13.60 -5.09
C ASP A 77 12.98 12.66 -4.08
N ILE A 78 11.70 12.89 -3.76
CA ILE A 78 10.96 12.15 -2.74
C ILE A 78 9.99 11.22 -3.47
N ASP A 79 10.29 9.92 -3.47
CA ASP A 79 9.51 8.89 -4.14
C ASP A 79 8.37 8.38 -3.25
N ASP A 80 8.64 8.18 -1.95
CA ASP A 80 7.63 7.80 -0.95
C ASP A 80 7.60 8.82 0.20
N MET A 81 6.52 9.59 0.24
CA MET A 81 6.32 10.66 1.23
C MET A 81 6.27 10.17 2.67
N ASP A 82 5.77 8.95 2.93
CA ASP A 82 5.64 8.45 4.30
C ASP A 82 6.96 7.84 4.79
N LEU A 83 7.71 7.17 3.92
CA LEU A 83 9.07 6.71 4.23
C LEU A 83 10.03 7.89 4.40
N ALA A 84 9.97 8.89 3.51
CA ALA A 84 10.83 10.06 3.60
C ALA A 84 10.54 10.89 4.86
N ARG A 85 9.27 11.06 5.26
CA ARG A 85 8.94 11.71 6.55
C ARG A 85 9.58 11.00 7.74
N ALA A 86 9.53 9.66 7.77
CA ALA A 86 10.13 8.90 8.87
C ALA A 86 11.65 9.10 8.91
N ALA A 87 12.32 9.01 7.76
CA ALA A 87 13.75 9.18 7.65
C ALA A 87 14.23 10.61 8.02
N PHE A 88 13.50 11.64 7.57
CA PHE A 88 13.81 13.03 7.93
C PHE A 88 13.61 13.25 9.44
N GLN A 89 12.58 12.65 10.04
CA GLN A 89 12.35 12.74 11.48
C GLN A 89 13.47 12.06 12.29
N GLU A 90 14.00 10.93 11.84
CA GLU A 90 15.18 10.28 12.45
C GLU A 90 16.41 11.20 12.43
N ALA A 91 16.57 11.98 11.36
CA ALA A 91 17.59 13.03 11.26
C ALA A 91 17.24 14.33 12.00
N GLY A 92 16.13 14.37 12.75
CA GLY A 92 15.68 15.55 13.50
C GLY A 92 15.06 16.66 12.63
N LEU A 93 14.69 16.35 11.38
CA LEU A 93 14.13 17.27 10.41
C LEU A 93 12.62 17.03 10.19
N SER A 94 11.90 18.08 9.83
CA SER A 94 10.48 18.00 9.46
C SER A 94 10.32 18.16 7.95
N LEU A 95 10.05 17.06 7.25
CA LEU A 95 9.86 17.09 5.79
C LEU A 95 8.65 17.94 5.39
N ASP A 96 7.59 17.94 6.19
CA ASP A 96 6.39 18.76 5.91
C ASP A 96 6.71 20.25 6.03
N ASP A 97 7.52 20.67 7.02
CA ASP A 97 7.93 22.08 7.13
C ASP A 97 8.88 22.47 5.99
N ILE A 98 9.78 21.57 5.57
CA ILE A 98 10.66 21.80 4.41
C ILE A 98 9.82 21.97 3.13
N LEU A 99 8.85 21.09 2.88
CA LEU A 99 7.92 21.24 1.76
C LEU A 99 7.05 22.49 1.89
N GLU A 100 6.70 22.88 3.12
CA GLU A 100 5.87 24.04 3.37
C GLU A 100 6.63 25.35 3.05
N GLN A 101 7.88 25.43 3.48
CA GLN A 101 8.75 26.59 3.35
C GLN A 101 9.41 26.69 1.98
N HIS A 102 9.60 25.57 1.27
CA HIS A 102 10.23 25.61 -0.04
C HIS A 102 9.34 26.34 -1.07
N PRO A 103 9.82 27.40 -1.74
CA PRO A 103 8.99 28.27 -2.59
C PRO A 103 8.55 27.59 -3.89
N HIS A 104 9.33 26.62 -4.36
CA HIS A 104 9.17 25.99 -5.67
C HIS A 104 9.16 24.47 -5.58
N VAL A 105 8.00 23.89 -5.26
CA VAL A 105 7.86 22.44 -5.14
C VAL A 105 7.37 21.85 -6.47
N ILE A 106 8.05 20.80 -6.93
CA ILE A 106 7.68 20.04 -8.13
C ILE A 106 6.86 18.81 -7.71
N GLN A 107 5.75 18.57 -8.39
CA GLN A 107 4.93 17.37 -8.22
C GLN A 107 4.97 16.49 -9.48
N GLY A 108 5.37 15.24 -9.27
CA GLY A 108 5.28 14.14 -10.22
C GLY A 108 4.49 12.99 -9.59
N ALA A 109 5.10 11.79 -9.53
CA ALA A 109 4.55 10.67 -8.75
C ALA A 109 4.69 10.96 -7.25
N GLY A 110 5.85 11.51 -6.87
CA GLY A 110 6.13 12.11 -5.57
C GLY A 110 6.41 13.60 -5.68
N TYR A 111 7.35 14.09 -4.85
CA TYR A 111 7.69 15.51 -4.76
C TYR A 111 9.18 15.73 -4.97
N ARG A 112 9.53 16.89 -5.52
CA ARG A 112 10.92 17.22 -5.77
C ARG A 112 11.20 18.68 -5.48
N LEU A 113 12.37 18.92 -4.90
CA LEU A 113 12.88 20.24 -4.53
C LEU A 113 14.22 20.48 -5.21
N TRP A 114 14.37 21.65 -5.82
CA TRP A 114 15.63 22.07 -6.44
C TRP A 114 16.26 23.19 -5.62
N PHE A 115 17.57 23.07 -5.41
CA PHE A 115 18.40 24.03 -4.69
C PHE A 115 19.59 24.41 -5.56
N LEU A 116 20.07 25.65 -5.44
CA LEU A 116 21.32 26.06 -6.06
C LEU A 116 22.48 25.34 -5.36
N ALA A 117 23.35 24.69 -6.14
CA ALA A 117 24.54 24.02 -5.64
C ALA A 117 25.59 25.06 -5.24
N GLY A 118 26.38 24.73 -4.21
CA GLY A 118 27.53 25.55 -3.80
C GLY A 118 28.67 25.48 -4.80
N GLU A 119 29.70 26.29 -4.58
CA GLU A 119 30.99 26.11 -5.24
C GLU A 119 31.63 24.81 -4.73
N ASP A 120 32.19 23.99 -5.63
CA ASP A 120 32.75 22.67 -5.33
C ASP A 120 31.78 21.72 -4.57
N ASP A 121 30.50 21.71 -4.97
CA ASP A 121 29.45 20.95 -4.29
C ASP A 121 29.73 19.42 -4.27
N PRO A 122 29.72 18.77 -3.08
CA PRO A 122 30.05 17.36 -2.95
C PRO A 122 28.89 16.42 -3.33
N ILE A 123 27.67 16.93 -3.53
CA ILE A 123 26.48 16.11 -3.74
C ILE A 123 26.54 15.44 -5.12
N GLN A 124 26.65 14.11 -5.10
CA GLN A 124 26.36 13.22 -6.23
C GLN A 124 24.98 12.58 -6.05
N SER A 125 24.81 11.27 -6.25
CA SER A 125 23.60 10.54 -5.85
C SER A 125 23.82 9.75 -4.57
N ARG A 126 22.88 9.88 -3.63
CA ARG A 126 22.69 8.94 -2.51
C ARG A 126 21.21 8.72 -2.26
N ARG A 127 20.82 7.46 -2.05
CA ARG A 127 19.45 7.04 -1.79
C ARG A 127 19.27 6.68 -0.34
N PHE A 128 18.14 7.06 0.23
CA PHE A 128 17.65 6.44 1.43
C PHE A 128 16.76 5.25 1.05
N LEU A 129 17.25 4.05 1.28
CA LEU A 129 16.50 2.81 1.10
C LEU A 129 15.81 2.42 2.41
N ASN A 130 14.57 1.93 2.32
CA ASN A 130 13.91 1.28 3.44
C ASN A 130 14.40 -0.19 3.58
N VAL A 131 13.84 -0.92 4.55
CA VAL A 131 14.19 -2.32 4.84
C VAL A 131 13.85 -3.29 3.69
N ASN A 132 13.02 -2.86 2.73
CA ASN A 132 12.62 -3.63 1.55
C ASN A 132 13.35 -3.17 0.27
N ASP A 133 14.44 -2.43 0.39
CA ASP A 133 15.18 -1.80 -0.73
C ASP A 133 14.34 -0.82 -1.58
N GLU A 134 13.19 -0.37 -1.08
CA GLU A 134 12.42 0.69 -1.74
C GLU A 134 13.03 2.05 -1.41
N THR A 135 13.17 2.89 -2.44
CA THR A 135 13.72 4.25 -2.28
C THR A 135 12.67 5.16 -1.66
N ALA A 136 12.96 5.72 -0.50
CA ALA A 136 12.13 6.72 0.15
C ALA A 136 12.34 8.09 -0.50
N TYR A 137 13.60 8.48 -0.61
CA TYR A 137 14.04 9.67 -1.31
C TYR A 137 15.49 9.48 -1.79
N GLU A 138 15.89 10.33 -2.73
CA GLU A 138 17.24 10.41 -3.27
C GLU A 138 17.70 11.86 -3.27
N ILE A 139 18.93 12.09 -2.83
CA ILE A 139 19.61 13.37 -2.98
C ILE A 139 20.51 13.24 -4.19
N ARG A 140 20.36 14.12 -5.18
CA ARG A 140 21.07 14.08 -6.46
C ARG A 140 21.74 15.41 -6.76
N GLY A 141 22.92 15.35 -7.35
CA GLY A 141 23.69 16.47 -7.87
C GLY A 141 24.77 15.96 -8.82
N GLY A 142 25.53 16.86 -9.44
CA GLY A 142 26.60 16.51 -10.36
C GLY A 142 26.16 15.99 -11.74
N ASP A 143 27.12 15.53 -12.53
CA ASP A 143 26.96 15.33 -13.98
C ASP A 143 26.34 13.97 -14.38
N GLY A 144 26.00 13.13 -13.40
CA GLY A 144 25.40 11.82 -13.64
C GLY A 144 23.87 11.81 -13.74
N PHE A 145 23.21 12.92 -13.42
CA PHE A 145 21.80 12.92 -13.05
C PHE A 145 20.99 14.01 -13.74
N GLN A 146 19.76 13.65 -14.12
CA GLN A 146 18.77 14.57 -14.66
C GLN A 146 17.43 14.41 -13.97
N ASP A 147 16.66 15.48 -14.03
CA ASP A 147 15.29 15.52 -13.57
C ASP A 147 14.36 15.92 -14.71
N VAL A 148 13.30 15.13 -14.93
CA VAL A 148 12.24 15.52 -15.87
C VAL A 148 11.50 16.73 -15.31
N ALA A 149 11.47 17.82 -16.08
CA ALA A 149 11.04 19.13 -15.63
C ALA A 149 9.52 19.32 -15.70
N PRO A 150 8.96 20.21 -14.86
CA PRO A 150 7.56 20.64 -14.98
C PRO A 150 7.20 21.10 -16.40
N GLY A 151 6.01 20.71 -16.86
CA GLY A 151 5.60 20.88 -18.25
C GLY A 151 5.80 19.64 -19.12
N SER A 152 6.53 18.62 -18.64
CA SER A 152 6.75 17.36 -19.33
C SER A 152 5.69 16.31 -18.98
N LEU A 153 5.44 15.35 -19.86
CA LEU A 153 4.46 14.27 -19.69
C LEU A 153 5.09 13.04 -19.01
N HIS A 154 4.53 12.58 -17.89
CA HIS A 154 4.90 11.32 -17.25
C HIS A 154 4.36 10.11 -18.05
N PRO A 155 5.05 8.94 -18.03
CA PRO A 155 4.56 7.68 -18.62
C PRO A 155 3.15 7.24 -18.24
N ASN A 156 2.64 7.76 -17.12
CA ASN A 156 1.31 7.41 -16.59
C ASN A 156 0.23 8.40 -17.06
N GLY A 157 0.59 9.31 -17.99
CA GLY A 157 -0.34 10.22 -18.65
C GLY A 157 -0.64 11.53 -17.93
N TYR A 158 0.07 11.88 -16.85
CA TYR A 158 -0.07 13.18 -16.18
C TYR A 158 1.18 14.06 -16.40
N GLU A 159 1.03 15.39 -16.25
CA GLU A 159 2.13 16.35 -16.42
C GLU A 159 2.85 16.63 -15.10
N TYR A 160 4.18 16.72 -15.12
CA TYR A 160 4.95 17.26 -13.99
C TYR A 160 4.60 18.74 -13.82
N ARG A 161 4.41 19.22 -12.58
CA ARG A 161 3.96 20.61 -12.34
C ARG A 161 4.59 21.24 -11.12
N TRP A 162 4.70 22.57 -11.14
CA TRP A 162 4.94 23.37 -9.94
C TRP A 162 3.68 23.43 -9.09
N THR A 163 3.79 23.23 -7.78
CA THR A 163 2.63 23.31 -6.85
C THR A 163 2.54 24.66 -6.13
N LYS A 164 3.66 25.37 -5.94
CA LYS A 164 3.75 26.66 -5.23
C LYS A 164 4.16 27.84 -6.12
N GLY A 165 4.08 27.65 -7.43
CA GLY A 165 4.51 28.61 -8.45
C GLY A 165 5.90 28.29 -9.01
N ALA A 166 6.10 28.60 -10.28
CA ALA A 166 7.39 28.43 -10.94
C ALA A 166 8.35 29.57 -10.57
N PRO A 167 9.67 29.33 -10.41
CA PRO A 167 10.65 30.40 -10.22
C PRO A 167 10.63 31.33 -11.44
N ARG A 168 10.69 32.64 -11.25
CA ARG A 168 10.73 33.59 -12.38
C ARG A 168 12.14 33.72 -12.95
N SER A 169 13.14 33.53 -12.09
CA SER A 169 14.56 33.61 -12.39
C SER A 169 15.36 32.60 -11.57
N ARG A 170 16.61 32.35 -11.97
CA ARG A 170 17.54 31.47 -11.25
C ARG A 170 17.68 31.84 -9.76
N SER A 171 17.72 33.14 -9.44
CA SER A 171 17.91 33.63 -8.07
C SER A 171 16.73 33.36 -7.14
N ASP A 172 15.58 32.93 -7.66
CA ASP A 172 14.42 32.58 -6.84
C ASP A 172 14.57 31.18 -6.20
N LEU A 173 15.52 30.38 -6.68
CA LEU A 173 15.82 29.08 -6.10
C LEU A 173 16.65 29.24 -4.81
N PRO A 174 16.29 28.55 -3.72
CA PRO A 174 17.06 28.60 -2.49
C PRO A 174 18.44 27.98 -2.69
N GLN A 175 19.44 28.49 -1.98
CA GLN A 175 20.74 27.81 -1.86
C GLN A 175 20.58 26.47 -1.17
N THR A 176 21.45 25.51 -1.49
CA THR A 176 21.46 24.21 -0.81
C THR A 176 21.68 24.42 0.69
N PRO A 177 20.71 24.04 1.53
CA PRO A 177 20.79 24.32 2.95
C PRO A 177 21.71 23.33 3.67
N ALA A 178 22.31 23.75 4.79
CA ALA A 178 23.22 22.93 5.59
C ALA A 178 22.61 21.58 6.00
N TRP A 179 21.31 21.52 6.27
CA TRP A 179 20.65 20.26 6.62
C TRP A 179 20.63 19.24 5.48
N LEU A 180 20.62 19.69 4.20
CA LEU A 180 20.63 18.77 3.06
C LEU A 180 22.02 18.15 2.88
N TYR A 181 23.09 18.93 3.12
CA TYR A 181 24.46 18.40 3.17
C TYR A 181 24.64 17.40 4.31
N ALA A 182 24.18 17.74 5.52
CA ALA A 182 24.25 16.82 6.66
C ALA A 182 23.48 15.52 6.41
N LEU A 183 22.31 15.61 5.78
CA LEU A 183 21.52 14.44 5.40
C LEU A 183 22.24 13.59 4.34
N TYR A 184 22.88 14.23 3.36
CA TYR A 184 23.68 13.55 2.34
C TYR A 184 24.88 12.81 2.95
N GLU A 185 25.60 13.42 3.89
CA GLU A 185 26.72 12.79 4.61
C GLU A 185 26.26 11.60 5.45
N HIS A 186 25.16 11.73 6.17
CA HIS A 186 24.59 10.64 6.97
C HIS A 186 24.23 9.41 6.11
N LEU A 187 23.82 9.62 4.85
CA LEU A 187 23.60 8.52 3.91
C LEU A 187 24.89 7.78 3.54
N ALA A 188 26.06 8.45 3.48
CA ALA A 188 27.34 7.75 3.30
C ALA A 188 27.66 6.86 4.48
N GLU A 189 27.49 7.36 5.70
CA GLU A 189 27.80 6.61 6.92
C GLU A 189 26.93 5.36 7.04
N ARG A 190 25.70 5.40 6.53
CA ARG A 190 24.81 4.23 6.45
C ARG A 190 25.26 3.22 5.42
N THR A 191 25.87 3.65 4.31
CA THR A 191 26.46 2.74 3.32
C THR A 191 27.82 2.17 3.75
N ASP A 192 28.54 2.88 4.62
CA ASP A 192 29.87 2.48 5.13
C ASP A 192 29.83 1.68 6.44
N LYS A 193 28.68 1.58 7.12
CA LYS A 193 28.53 0.61 8.22
C LYS A 193 28.59 -0.79 7.62
N PRO A 194 29.57 -1.64 7.99
CA PRO A 194 29.49 -3.05 7.64
C PRO A 194 28.16 -3.53 8.20
N VAL A 195 27.32 -4.08 7.34
CA VAL A 195 26.15 -4.84 7.75
C VAL A 195 26.71 -5.94 8.65
N THR A 196 26.70 -5.72 9.97
CA THR A 196 26.87 -6.80 10.92
C THR A 196 25.75 -7.77 10.58
N PRO A 197 26.06 -8.98 10.09
CA PRO A 197 25.03 -9.94 9.80
C PRO A 197 24.22 -10.09 11.08
N ALA A 198 22.88 -10.04 10.95
CA ALA A 198 21.97 -10.32 12.05
C ALA A 198 22.47 -11.55 12.83
N PRO A 199 22.30 -11.61 14.16
CA PRO A 199 22.75 -12.75 14.94
C PRO A 199 22.19 -14.00 14.26
N LYS A 200 23.08 -14.83 13.72
CA LYS A 200 22.72 -16.13 13.17
C LYS A 200 22.07 -16.85 14.34
N GLY A 201 20.73 -16.92 14.33
CA GLY A 201 20.03 -17.91 15.12
C GLY A 201 20.74 -19.24 14.88
N GLU A 202 21.04 -19.96 15.96
CA GLU A 202 21.84 -21.17 15.93
C GLU A 202 21.50 -21.97 14.68
N ARG A 203 22.47 -22.02 13.76
CA ARG A 203 22.35 -22.76 12.52
C ARG A 203 22.15 -24.18 13.00
N ARG A 204 20.92 -24.72 12.91
CA ARG A 204 20.75 -26.17 12.92
C ARG A 204 21.71 -26.66 11.85
N GLU A 205 22.74 -27.40 12.25
CA GLU A 205 23.69 -27.99 11.32
C GLU A 205 22.90 -28.86 10.36
N TYR A 206 22.65 -28.32 9.17
CA TYR A 206 22.13 -29.08 8.07
C TYR A 206 23.32 -29.73 7.38
N THR A 207 23.53 -31.00 7.68
CA THR A 207 24.59 -31.84 7.10
C THR A 207 24.17 -32.40 5.74
N GLY A 208 23.69 -31.54 4.84
CA GLY A 208 23.32 -31.91 3.47
C GLY A 208 23.76 -30.85 2.46
N PRO A 209 24.01 -31.22 1.18
CA PRO A 209 24.47 -30.28 0.17
C PRO A 209 23.40 -29.20 -0.07
N SER A 210 23.79 -27.93 -0.05
CA SER A 210 22.84 -26.85 -0.32
C SER A 210 22.33 -26.92 -1.77
N VAL A 211 21.07 -26.55 -2.02
CA VAL A 211 20.49 -26.52 -3.38
C VAL A 211 21.37 -25.74 -4.37
N ILE A 212 22.01 -24.68 -3.89
CA ILE A 212 22.94 -23.85 -4.68
C ILE A 212 24.22 -24.63 -5.04
N GLU A 213 24.79 -25.38 -4.09
CA GLU A 213 25.96 -26.22 -4.36
C GLU A 213 25.61 -27.37 -5.31
N ALA A 214 24.46 -28.01 -5.13
CA ALA A 214 23.99 -29.05 -6.03
C ALA A 214 23.72 -28.51 -7.44
N TYR A 215 23.17 -27.30 -7.55
CA TYR A 215 22.98 -26.63 -8.84
C TYR A 215 24.31 -26.34 -9.53
N ASN A 216 25.24 -25.73 -8.80
CA ASN A 216 26.58 -25.39 -9.30
C ASN A 216 27.46 -26.63 -9.59
N ALA A 217 27.14 -27.78 -9.00
CA ALA A 217 27.78 -29.06 -9.34
C ALA A 217 27.15 -29.71 -10.57
N ARG A 218 25.85 -29.49 -10.81
CA ARG A 218 25.08 -30.10 -11.90
C ARG A 218 25.19 -29.34 -13.23
N TYR A 219 25.31 -28.02 -13.16
CA TYR A 219 25.31 -27.13 -14.30
C TYR A 219 26.54 -26.24 -14.31
N THR A 220 27.14 -26.11 -15.48
CA THR A 220 28.25 -25.22 -15.73
C THR A 220 27.77 -23.83 -16.13
N VAL A 221 28.63 -22.83 -15.89
CA VAL A 221 28.40 -21.45 -16.33
C VAL A 221 28.17 -21.36 -17.85
N GLN A 222 28.87 -22.19 -18.62
CA GLN A 222 28.72 -22.32 -20.07
C GLN A 222 27.32 -22.77 -20.46
N GLU A 223 26.78 -23.80 -19.82
CA GLU A 223 25.45 -24.35 -20.12
C GLU A 223 24.35 -23.33 -19.85
N VAL A 224 24.43 -22.59 -18.73
CA VAL A 224 23.44 -21.55 -18.39
C VAL A 224 23.50 -20.38 -19.39
N LEU A 225 24.71 -19.97 -19.81
CA LEU A 225 24.89 -18.96 -20.85
C LEU A 225 24.29 -19.41 -22.19
N GLU A 226 24.58 -20.64 -22.62
CA GLU A 226 24.07 -21.18 -23.89
C GLU A 226 22.54 -21.31 -23.88
N ARG A 227 21.97 -21.78 -22.77
CA ARG A 227 20.51 -21.86 -22.55
C ARG A 227 19.84 -20.49 -22.58
N SER A 228 20.54 -19.47 -22.08
CA SER A 228 20.12 -18.07 -22.11
C SER A 228 20.42 -17.34 -23.44
N GLY A 229 20.83 -18.08 -24.49
CA GLY A 229 20.98 -17.56 -25.84
C GLY A 229 22.34 -16.94 -26.18
N TYR A 230 23.35 -17.08 -25.30
CA TYR A 230 24.72 -16.63 -25.57
C TYR A 230 25.44 -17.60 -26.50
N LYS A 231 26.20 -17.06 -27.45
CA LYS A 231 26.86 -17.89 -28.49
C LYS A 231 28.37 -17.93 -28.29
N ARG A 232 28.93 -19.13 -28.21
CA ARG A 232 30.39 -19.31 -28.11
C ARG A 232 31.10 -18.83 -29.39
N ARG A 233 32.13 -18.00 -29.22
CA ARG A 233 33.01 -17.49 -30.28
C ARG A 233 34.46 -17.59 -29.80
N GLY A 234 35.12 -18.69 -30.15
CA GLY A 234 36.47 -18.99 -29.64
C GLY A 234 36.45 -19.33 -28.14
N ASN A 235 37.29 -18.64 -27.36
CA ASN A 235 37.37 -18.83 -25.90
C ASN A 235 36.45 -17.88 -25.09
N ARG A 236 35.56 -17.15 -25.77
CA ARG A 236 34.64 -16.18 -25.16
C ARG A 236 33.21 -16.37 -25.65
N TYR A 237 32.26 -15.81 -24.91
CA TYR A 237 30.85 -15.83 -25.29
C TYR A 237 30.39 -14.46 -25.82
N LEU A 238 29.55 -14.50 -26.86
CA LEU A 238 28.89 -13.36 -27.45
C LEU A 238 27.48 -13.23 -26.86
N SER A 239 27.19 -12.06 -26.28
CA SER A 239 25.85 -11.74 -25.79
C SER A 239 24.80 -11.72 -26.92
N PRO A 240 23.60 -12.26 -26.69
CA PRO A 240 22.49 -12.15 -27.65
C PRO A 240 22.11 -10.68 -27.93
N ASN A 241 22.41 -9.78 -26.99
CA ASN A 241 22.12 -8.35 -27.07
C ASN A 241 23.31 -7.52 -27.57
N SER A 242 24.42 -8.16 -27.97
CA SER A 242 25.63 -7.48 -28.42
C SER A 242 25.45 -6.81 -29.79
N LYS A 243 25.51 -5.47 -29.81
CA LYS A 243 25.48 -4.67 -31.05
C LYS A 243 26.82 -4.64 -31.77
N THR A 244 27.93 -4.88 -31.07
CA THR A 244 29.30 -4.79 -31.62
C THR A 244 29.79 -6.10 -32.21
N LYS A 245 29.04 -7.21 -32.05
CA LYS A 245 29.39 -8.58 -32.49
C LYS A 245 30.72 -9.13 -31.94
N LEU A 246 31.36 -8.43 -31.01
CA LEU A 246 32.56 -8.90 -30.30
C LEU A 246 32.15 -9.81 -29.16
N ALA A 247 32.94 -10.84 -28.87
CA ALA A 247 32.71 -11.74 -27.74
C ALA A 247 33.45 -11.20 -26.50
N GLY A 248 32.70 -10.84 -25.46
CA GLY A 248 33.16 -10.09 -24.30
C GLY A 248 32.81 -10.73 -22.96
N ILE A 249 32.36 -11.98 -22.96
CA ILE A 249 32.22 -12.76 -21.73
C ILE A 249 33.41 -13.69 -21.59
N GLU A 250 34.08 -13.58 -20.45
CA GLU A 250 35.23 -14.38 -20.09
C GLU A 250 34.87 -15.34 -18.95
N ILE A 251 35.27 -16.60 -19.11
CA ILE A 251 35.07 -17.63 -18.10
C ILE A 251 36.44 -18.01 -17.55
N TYR A 252 36.58 -17.97 -16.24
CA TYR A 252 37.82 -18.33 -15.55
C TYR A 252 37.53 -19.32 -14.41
N GLN A 253 38.58 -20.00 -13.94
CA GLN A 253 38.50 -20.91 -12.80
C GLN A 253 38.93 -20.17 -11.53
N ASP A 254 38.11 -20.27 -10.50
CA ASP A 254 38.38 -19.83 -9.14
C ASP A 254 38.41 -21.07 -8.23
N GLY A 255 39.60 -21.66 -8.08
CA GLY A 255 39.77 -22.97 -7.46
C GLY A 255 39.08 -24.08 -8.26
N SER A 256 38.16 -24.81 -7.64
CA SER A 256 37.35 -25.85 -8.29
C SER A 256 36.05 -25.31 -8.94
N LYS A 257 35.81 -23.99 -8.90
CA LYS A 257 34.56 -23.37 -9.35
C LYS A 257 34.79 -22.53 -10.60
N SER A 258 33.93 -22.70 -11.61
CA SER A 258 33.92 -21.86 -12.80
C SER A 258 33.12 -20.57 -12.57
N ARG A 259 33.65 -19.43 -13.02
CA ARG A 259 33.01 -18.10 -12.91
C ARG A 259 32.99 -17.41 -14.27
N ALA A 260 31.92 -16.68 -14.57
CA ALA A 260 31.87 -15.78 -15.73
C ALA A 260 31.85 -14.31 -15.33
N VAL A 261 32.53 -13.48 -16.12
CA VAL A 261 32.41 -12.02 -16.10
C VAL A 261 31.95 -11.56 -17.46
N SER A 262 30.93 -10.72 -17.50
CA SER A 262 30.58 -9.99 -18.72
C SER A 262 31.25 -8.62 -18.75
N TYR A 263 31.95 -8.34 -19.84
CA TYR A 263 32.42 -7.00 -20.21
C TYR A 263 31.50 -6.32 -21.22
N HIS A 264 30.35 -6.94 -21.54
CA HIS A 264 29.34 -6.33 -22.38
C HIS A 264 28.45 -5.42 -21.57
N ALA A 265 28.58 -4.11 -21.80
CA ALA A 265 27.70 -3.13 -21.18
C ALA A 265 26.20 -3.21 -21.63
N SER A 266 25.85 -4.17 -22.48
CA SER A 266 24.47 -4.54 -22.84
C SER A 266 23.90 -5.66 -21.97
N ASP A 267 24.75 -6.37 -21.23
CA ASP A 267 24.33 -7.36 -20.27
C ASP A 267 24.07 -6.67 -18.94
N PHE A 268 22.88 -6.82 -18.40
CA PHE A 268 22.49 -6.17 -17.14
C PHE A 268 23.29 -6.70 -15.93
N TRP A 269 23.97 -7.84 -16.09
CA TRP A 269 24.83 -8.47 -15.08
C TRP A 269 26.33 -8.13 -15.26
N ALA A 270 26.69 -7.20 -16.14
CA ALA A 270 28.07 -6.73 -16.33
C ALA A 270 28.55 -5.80 -15.20
N ASP A 271 28.58 -6.32 -13.97
CA ASP A 271 28.93 -5.62 -12.73
C ASP A 271 30.41 -5.75 -12.33
N LYS A 272 31.24 -6.29 -13.23
CA LYS A 272 32.67 -6.61 -13.04
C LYS A 272 32.94 -7.66 -11.94
N LYS A 273 31.94 -8.44 -11.54
CA LYS A 273 32.11 -9.58 -10.62
C LYS A 273 32.02 -10.90 -11.38
N GLY A 274 32.60 -11.94 -10.79
CA GLY A 274 32.50 -13.31 -11.28
C GLY A 274 31.24 -13.99 -10.76
N HIS A 275 30.38 -14.45 -11.66
CA HIS A 275 29.12 -15.12 -11.37
C HIS A 275 29.26 -16.63 -11.56
N ASP A 276 28.72 -17.44 -10.64
CA ASP A 276 28.61 -18.89 -10.84
C ASP A 276 27.36 -19.26 -11.64
N ALA A 277 27.13 -20.56 -11.88
CA ALA A 277 26.03 -21.02 -12.69
C ALA A 277 24.67 -20.67 -12.07
N PHE A 278 24.54 -20.73 -10.74
CA PHE A 278 23.31 -20.37 -10.04
C PHE A 278 23.07 -18.86 -10.02
N ASP A 279 24.13 -18.05 -9.87
CA ASP A 279 24.05 -16.59 -10.01
C ASP A 279 23.51 -16.21 -11.40
N LEU A 280 24.06 -16.81 -12.47
CA LEU A 280 23.60 -16.57 -13.84
C LEU A 280 22.19 -17.09 -14.09
N PHE A 281 21.82 -18.24 -13.52
CA PHE A 281 20.47 -18.77 -13.61
C PHE A 281 19.45 -17.82 -12.97
N THR A 282 19.79 -17.27 -11.80
CA THR A 282 18.97 -16.28 -11.11
C THR A 282 18.81 -15.01 -11.94
N LEU A 283 19.92 -14.51 -12.49
CA LEU A 283 19.93 -13.26 -13.25
C LEU A 283 19.25 -13.41 -14.61
N LEU A 284 19.63 -14.42 -15.40
CA LEU A 284 19.24 -14.57 -16.82
C LEU A 284 17.89 -15.24 -17.02
N GLU A 285 17.50 -16.18 -16.16
CA GLU A 285 16.28 -16.99 -16.35
C GLU A 285 15.16 -16.62 -15.38
N HIS A 286 15.47 -15.85 -14.32
CA HIS A 286 14.52 -15.48 -13.27
C HIS A 286 14.51 -13.99 -12.90
N ASP A 287 15.02 -13.12 -13.78
CA ASP A 287 14.98 -11.65 -13.62
C ASP A 287 15.58 -11.14 -12.30
N GLY A 288 16.53 -11.88 -11.72
CA GLY A 288 17.15 -11.55 -10.43
C GLY A 288 16.34 -11.97 -9.19
N ASP A 289 15.19 -12.63 -9.34
CA ASP A 289 14.39 -13.13 -8.22
C ASP A 289 15.01 -14.41 -7.62
N PHE A 290 15.80 -14.21 -6.57
CA PHE A 290 16.48 -15.29 -5.84
C PHE A 290 15.52 -16.35 -5.29
N THR A 291 14.33 -15.96 -4.82
CA THR A 291 13.40 -16.92 -4.21
C THR A 291 12.79 -17.84 -5.28
N ARG A 292 12.45 -17.27 -6.43
CA ARG A 292 11.97 -18.05 -7.58
C ARG A 292 13.06 -18.93 -8.17
N ALA A 293 14.28 -18.42 -8.31
CA ALA A 293 15.42 -19.19 -8.79
C ALA A 293 15.77 -20.37 -7.87
N LEU A 294 15.78 -20.15 -6.56
CA LEU A 294 16.03 -21.22 -5.58
C LEU A 294 14.94 -22.29 -5.62
N SER A 295 13.68 -21.90 -5.80
CA SER A 295 12.57 -22.84 -5.95
C SER A 295 12.63 -23.63 -7.26
N ALA A 296 12.99 -22.98 -8.37
CA ALA A 296 13.11 -23.61 -9.68
C ALA A 296 14.29 -24.59 -9.72
N ALA A 297 15.46 -24.20 -9.17
CA ALA A 297 16.61 -25.08 -9.04
C ALA A 297 16.33 -26.29 -8.15
N ARG A 298 15.57 -26.10 -7.07
CA ARG A 298 15.16 -27.21 -6.20
C ARG A 298 14.36 -28.27 -6.96
N HIS A 299 13.38 -27.83 -7.74
CA HIS A 299 12.56 -28.70 -8.59
C HIS A 299 13.40 -29.34 -9.71
N GLU A 300 14.26 -28.57 -10.38
CA GLU A 300 15.11 -29.06 -11.48
C GLU A 300 16.13 -30.11 -11.02
N LEU A 301 16.64 -29.99 -9.79
CA LEU A 301 17.57 -30.95 -9.21
C LEU A 301 16.89 -32.15 -8.54
N GLY A 302 15.55 -32.21 -8.55
CA GLY A 302 14.79 -33.22 -7.81
C GLY A 302 15.08 -33.17 -6.30
N MET A 303 15.53 -32.02 -5.79
CA MET A 303 15.80 -31.75 -4.38
C MET A 303 14.60 -31.11 -3.70
N ASP A 304 13.41 -31.26 -4.29
CA ASP A 304 12.17 -30.94 -3.63
C ASP A 304 12.22 -31.58 -2.25
N THR A 305 12.30 -30.73 -1.22
CA THR A 305 11.94 -31.17 0.11
C THR A 305 10.62 -31.88 -0.08
N PRO A 306 10.44 -33.14 0.36
CA PRO A 306 9.11 -33.71 0.36
C PRO A 306 8.23 -32.63 0.97
N ALA A 307 7.22 -32.20 0.21
CA ALA A 307 6.21 -31.30 0.71
C ALA A 307 5.87 -31.83 2.11
N PRO A 308 5.62 -30.96 3.12
CA PRO A 308 5.04 -31.45 4.37
C PRO A 308 3.96 -32.41 3.93
N GLN A 309 4.14 -33.70 4.25
CA GLN A 309 3.32 -34.73 3.65
C GLN A 309 1.88 -34.25 3.77
N ASP A 310 1.12 -34.37 2.69
CA ASP A 310 -0.33 -34.49 2.75
C ASP A 310 -0.65 -35.69 3.67
N THR A 311 -0.42 -35.51 4.98
CA THR A 311 -1.29 -36.04 5.99
C THR A 311 -2.57 -35.29 5.71
N THR A 312 -3.46 -35.95 4.99
CA THR A 312 -4.87 -35.65 4.79
C THR A 312 -5.44 -34.97 6.03
N SER A 313 -5.22 -33.66 6.12
CA SER A 313 -6.03 -32.79 6.93
C SER A 313 -7.37 -32.82 6.22
N PRO A 314 -8.45 -33.24 6.88
CA PRO A 314 -9.73 -33.37 6.20
C PRO A 314 -10.00 -32.06 5.47
N GLU A 315 -10.40 -32.10 4.19
CA GLU A 315 -10.82 -30.89 3.48
C GLU A 315 -11.93 -30.26 4.33
N TRP A 316 -11.59 -29.21 5.08
CA TRP A 316 -12.54 -28.57 5.97
C TRP A 316 -13.63 -27.97 5.09
N THR A 317 -14.88 -28.39 5.30
CA THR A 317 -16.01 -27.80 4.59
C THR A 317 -16.19 -26.34 5.02
N PRO A 318 -16.83 -25.48 4.19
CA PRO A 318 -17.13 -24.10 4.59
C PRO A 318 -17.82 -24.01 5.96
N GLU A 319 -18.72 -24.95 6.27
CA GLU A 319 -19.45 -25.03 7.53
C GLU A 319 -18.54 -25.38 8.70
N GLN A 320 -17.55 -26.26 8.50
CA GLN A 320 -16.58 -26.62 9.54
C GLN A 320 -15.65 -25.44 9.85
N VAL A 321 -15.20 -24.72 8.82
CA VAL A 321 -14.38 -23.52 9.00
C VAL A 321 -15.19 -22.43 9.71
N GLN A 322 -16.44 -22.21 9.30
CA GLN A 322 -17.33 -21.27 9.97
C GLN A 322 -17.53 -21.64 11.45
N ALA A 323 -17.82 -22.90 11.75
CA ALA A 323 -18.03 -23.37 13.12
C ALA A 323 -16.78 -23.17 14.00
N ALA A 324 -15.58 -23.42 13.48
CA ALA A 324 -14.35 -23.13 14.22
C ALA A 324 -14.18 -21.64 14.52
N TRP A 325 -14.47 -20.77 13.55
CA TRP A 325 -14.46 -19.32 13.75
C TRP A 325 -15.55 -18.85 14.71
N GLU A 326 -16.74 -19.44 14.66
CA GLU A 326 -17.85 -19.14 15.59
C GLU A 326 -17.46 -19.46 17.04
N VAL A 327 -16.84 -20.62 17.29
CA VAL A 327 -16.42 -21.05 18.62
C VAL A 327 -15.26 -20.22 19.16
N HIS A 328 -14.25 -19.93 18.32
CA HIS A 328 -12.97 -19.41 18.81
C HIS A 328 -12.75 -17.91 18.59
N SER A 329 -13.48 -17.24 17.69
CA SER A 329 -13.26 -15.82 17.31
C SER A 329 -13.18 -14.86 18.50
N ALA A 330 -14.11 -14.98 19.46
CA ALA A 330 -14.14 -14.13 20.64
C ALA A 330 -12.90 -14.32 21.54
N SER A 331 -12.52 -15.58 21.80
CA SER A 331 -11.36 -15.92 22.62
C SER A 331 -10.03 -15.51 21.97
N VAL A 332 -9.92 -15.66 20.65
CA VAL A 332 -8.76 -15.25 19.86
C VAL A 332 -8.65 -13.72 19.82
N LEU A 333 -9.78 -13.02 19.67
CA LEU A 333 -9.82 -11.56 19.72
C LEU A 333 -9.42 -11.02 21.10
N GLU A 334 -9.86 -11.65 22.18
CA GLU A 334 -9.46 -11.29 23.55
C GLU A 334 -7.94 -11.46 23.75
N ARG A 335 -7.37 -12.58 23.31
CA ARG A 335 -5.91 -12.80 23.33
C ARG A 335 -5.17 -11.75 22.50
N ALA A 336 -5.68 -11.43 21.31
CA ALA A 336 -5.09 -10.40 20.46
C ALA A 336 -5.14 -9.03 21.13
N ALA A 337 -6.28 -8.67 21.71
CA ALA A 337 -6.47 -7.39 22.38
C ALA A 337 -5.61 -7.26 23.66
N ASN A 338 -5.37 -8.36 24.39
CA ASN A 338 -4.44 -8.39 25.53
C ASN A 338 -3.00 -8.12 25.09
N ILE A 339 -2.52 -8.81 24.04
CA ILE A 339 -1.15 -8.63 23.51
C ILE A 339 -0.96 -7.20 22.99
N LEU A 340 -1.92 -6.71 22.21
CA LEU A 340 -1.88 -5.36 21.64
C LEU A 340 -2.04 -4.29 22.73
N GLY A 341 -2.90 -4.52 23.72
CA GLY A 341 -3.18 -3.57 24.79
C GLY A 341 -1.96 -3.26 25.66
N ALA A 342 -1.07 -4.23 25.84
CA ALA A 342 0.20 -4.02 26.54
C ALA A 342 1.17 -3.11 25.78
N GLN A 343 0.98 -2.91 24.47
CA GLN A 343 1.98 -2.30 23.59
C GLN A 343 1.47 -1.01 22.90
N MET A 344 0.21 -0.62 23.11
CA MET A 344 -0.48 0.41 22.33
C MET A 344 -1.29 1.38 23.19
N HIS A 345 -1.42 2.63 22.71
CA HIS A 345 -2.34 3.60 23.32
C HIS A 345 -3.81 3.21 23.10
N HIS A 346 -4.68 3.45 24.09
CA HIS A 346 -6.08 2.98 24.11
C HIS A 346 -6.93 3.34 22.88
N ARG A 347 -6.69 4.50 22.25
CA ARG A 347 -7.38 4.91 21.00
C ARG A 347 -6.90 4.12 19.78
N ALA A 348 -5.60 3.86 19.68
CA ALA A 348 -5.05 3.05 18.60
C ALA A 348 -5.45 1.57 18.78
N LEU A 349 -5.46 1.09 20.03
CA LEU A 349 -5.94 -0.24 20.39
C LEU A 349 -7.40 -0.45 19.96
N GLN A 350 -8.30 0.47 20.31
CA GLN A 350 -9.71 0.42 19.88
C GLN A 350 -9.83 0.19 18.38
N ALA A 351 -9.13 1.02 17.60
CA ALA A 351 -9.29 1.05 16.17
C ALA A 351 -8.64 -0.16 15.44
N VAL A 352 -7.72 -0.87 16.12
CA VAL A 352 -7.15 -2.14 15.69
C VAL A 352 -8.04 -3.32 16.09
N VAL A 353 -8.56 -3.30 17.33
CA VAL A 353 -9.53 -4.30 17.82
C VAL A 353 -10.83 -4.25 17.00
N ASP A 354 -11.27 -3.07 16.56
CA ASP A 354 -12.42 -2.93 15.67
C ASP A 354 -12.19 -3.58 14.30
N LEU A 355 -10.97 -3.48 13.75
CA LEU A 355 -10.58 -4.10 12.49
C LEU A 355 -10.50 -5.63 12.61
N LEU A 356 -9.79 -6.13 13.64
CA LEU A 356 -9.68 -7.57 13.90
C LEU A 356 -11.05 -8.17 14.23
N GLY A 357 -11.82 -7.49 15.08
CA GLY A 357 -13.17 -7.90 15.45
C GLY A 357 -14.09 -7.95 14.25
N TRP A 358 -14.00 -7.01 13.31
CA TRP A 358 -14.75 -7.09 12.05
C TRP A 358 -14.33 -8.30 11.21
N ALA A 359 -13.03 -8.56 11.06
CA ALA A 359 -12.52 -9.65 10.23
C ALA A 359 -12.89 -11.03 10.79
N TYR A 360 -12.65 -11.24 12.10
CA TYR A 360 -12.92 -12.51 12.77
C TYR A 360 -14.42 -12.78 12.88
N GLN A 361 -15.23 -11.75 13.12
CA GLN A 361 -16.68 -11.88 13.13
C GLN A 361 -17.23 -12.21 11.75
N SER A 362 -16.71 -11.55 10.70
CA SER A 362 -17.12 -11.87 9.32
C SER A 362 -16.82 -13.33 8.96
N ALA A 363 -15.74 -13.90 9.49
CA ALA A 363 -15.44 -15.31 9.33
C ALA A 363 -16.43 -16.22 10.08
N ALA A 364 -16.76 -15.88 11.33
CA ALA A 364 -17.77 -16.59 12.13
C ALA A 364 -19.18 -16.54 11.51
N GLU A 365 -19.52 -15.45 10.81
CA GLU A 365 -20.79 -15.28 10.09
C GLU A 365 -20.81 -15.99 8.71
N GLY A 366 -19.75 -16.74 8.38
CA GLY A 366 -19.68 -17.52 7.14
C GLY A 366 -19.35 -16.69 5.90
N HIS A 367 -18.78 -15.49 6.05
CA HIS A 367 -18.35 -14.66 4.92
C HIS A 367 -16.95 -15.00 4.37
N LEU A 368 -16.46 -16.21 4.67
CA LEU A 368 -15.22 -16.75 4.11
C LEU A 368 -15.48 -17.36 2.72
N LYS A 369 -14.57 -17.09 1.79
CA LYS A 369 -14.52 -17.73 0.48
C LYS A 369 -13.16 -18.35 0.24
N GLN A 370 -13.14 -19.49 -0.42
CA GLN A 370 -11.89 -20.11 -0.83
C GLN A 370 -11.31 -19.35 -2.03
N THR A 371 -10.02 -19.07 -1.96
CA THR A 371 -9.26 -18.45 -3.05
C THR A 371 -8.84 -19.51 -4.07
N PRO A 372 -8.41 -19.12 -5.29
CA PRO A 372 -7.89 -20.07 -6.28
C PRO A 372 -6.69 -20.91 -5.80
N LYS A 373 -6.04 -20.50 -4.71
CA LYS A 373 -4.92 -21.20 -4.08
C LYS A 373 -5.33 -22.11 -2.91
N GLY A 374 -6.64 -22.29 -2.68
CA GLY A 374 -7.17 -23.09 -1.58
C GLY A 374 -7.23 -22.39 -0.22
N GLU A 375 -6.71 -21.16 -0.09
CA GLU A 375 -6.73 -20.39 1.17
C GLU A 375 -8.12 -19.78 1.42
N TRP A 376 -8.51 -19.60 2.69
CA TRP A 376 -9.78 -18.97 3.06
C TRP A 376 -9.61 -17.46 3.25
N ALA A 377 -10.53 -16.67 2.70
CA ALA A 377 -10.46 -15.22 2.77
C ALA A 377 -11.81 -14.53 2.95
N VAL A 378 -11.84 -13.46 3.75
CA VAL A 378 -12.93 -12.50 3.80
C VAL A 378 -12.66 -11.41 2.76
N GLN A 379 -13.58 -11.23 1.82
CA GLN A 379 -13.48 -10.19 0.79
C GLN A 379 -13.90 -8.83 1.37
N VAL A 380 -12.94 -7.91 1.52
CA VAL A 380 -13.19 -6.53 1.99
C VAL A 380 -13.52 -5.55 0.86
N GLY A 381 -13.28 -5.95 -0.40
CA GLY A 381 -13.52 -5.10 -1.56
C GLY A 381 -12.51 -3.95 -1.65
N GLY A 382 -12.94 -2.77 -2.12
CA GLY A 382 -12.05 -1.63 -2.29
C GLY A 382 -11.64 -0.97 -0.96
N VAL A 383 -10.35 -0.69 -0.77
CA VAL A 383 -9.77 -0.09 0.45
C VAL A 383 -10.51 1.18 0.91
N LYS A 384 -10.96 2.01 -0.03
CA LYS A 384 -11.73 3.23 0.29
C LYS A 384 -13.10 2.93 0.91
N GLY A 385 -13.78 1.89 0.42
CA GLY A 385 -15.07 1.46 0.94
C GLY A 385 -14.92 0.83 2.32
N PHE A 386 -13.90 0.00 2.49
CA PHE A 386 -13.64 -0.67 3.75
C PHE A 386 -13.18 0.30 4.85
N ALA A 387 -12.32 1.27 4.51
CA ALA A 387 -11.93 2.32 5.46
C ALA A 387 -13.12 3.17 5.92
N ALA A 388 -14.05 3.46 5.00
CA ALA A 388 -15.28 4.17 5.34
C ALA A 388 -16.21 3.34 6.26
N LEU A 389 -16.25 2.01 6.11
CA LEU A 389 -16.99 1.11 7.00
C LEU A 389 -16.43 1.15 8.42
N LEU A 390 -15.11 1.17 8.56
CA LEU A 390 -14.41 1.23 9.85
C LEU A 390 -14.23 2.66 10.40
N GLY A 391 -14.82 3.66 9.73
CA GLY A 391 -14.75 5.05 10.17
C GLY A 391 -13.34 5.65 10.17
N CYS A 392 -12.40 5.08 9.42
CA CYS A 392 -10.99 5.49 9.39
C CYS A 392 -10.55 5.98 8.00
N HIS A 393 -9.39 6.61 7.93
CA HIS A 393 -8.84 7.01 6.63
C HIS A 393 -8.25 5.78 5.90
N PRO A 394 -8.37 5.68 4.55
CA PRO A 394 -7.80 4.56 3.79
C PRO A 394 -6.32 4.26 4.05
N SER A 395 -5.51 5.29 4.27
CA SER A 395 -4.09 5.12 4.65
C SER A 395 -3.93 4.50 6.04
N ASP A 396 -4.79 4.86 6.99
CA ASP A 396 -4.73 4.35 8.37
C ASP A 396 -5.15 2.89 8.41
N LEU A 397 -6.15 2.53 7.61
CA LEU A 397 -6.54 1.15 7.39
C LEU A 397 -5.39 0.33 6.80
N ARG A 398 -4.72 0.85 5.76
CA ARG A 398 -3.59 0.17 5.12
C ARG A 398 -2.45 -0.09 6.12
N ALA A 399 -2.04 0.96 6.85
CA ALA A 399 -1.00 0.85 7.87
C ALA A 399 -1.35 -0.15 8.99
N ARG A 400 -2.64 -0.23 9.40
CA ARG A 400 -3.09 -1.22 10.38
C ARG A 400 -3.08 -2.63 9.81
N LEU A 401 -3.53 -2.82 8.57
CA LEU A 401 -3.53 -4.12 7.90
C LEU A 401 -2.12 -4.66 7.71
N ASP A 402 -1.18 -3.83 7.25
CA ASP A 402 0.21 -4.24 7.05
C ASP A 402 0.85 -4.60 8.41
N MET A 403 0.70 -3.76 9.45
CA MET A 403 1.18 -4.06 10.80
C MET A 403 0.62 -5.39 11.36
N LEU A 404 -0.68 -5.62 11.20
CA LEU A 404 -1.32 -6.85 11.68
C LEU A 404 -0.89 -8.07 10.86
N SER A 405 -0.61 -7.88 9.57
CA SER A 405 -0.09 -8.92 8.69
C SER A 405 1.32 -9.34 9.09
N ASP A 406 2.21 -8.37 9.31
CA ASP A 406 3.60 -8.61 9.70
C ASP A 406 3.70 -9.31 11.07
N ARG A 407 2.76 -8.99 11.97
CA ARG A 407 2.69 -9.58 13.31
C ARG A 407 1.85 -10.84 13.39
N GLY A 408 1.36 -11.35 12.25
CA GLY A 408 0.67 -12.63 12.18
C GLY A 408 -0.71 -12.66 12.85
N PHE A 409 -1.35 -11.50 13.02
CA PHE A 409 -2.75 -11.43 13.49
C PHE A 409 -3.75 -11.73 12.36
N LEU A 410 -3.35 -11.49 11.11
CA LEU A 410 -4.09 -11.84 9.90
C LEU A 410 -3.09 -11.93 8.74
N ARG A 411 -3.55 -12.25 7.53
CA ARG A 411 -2.79 -12.01 6.30
C ARG A 411 -3.63 -11.19 5.34
N THR A 412 -3.00 -10.42 4.46
CA THR A 412 -3.71 -9.70 3.41
C THR A 412 -3.19 -10.06 2.02
N SER A 413 -4.09 -10.08 1.05
CA SER A 413 -3.73 -10.15 -0.37
C SER A 413 -4.69 -9.33 -1.22
N ARG A 414 -4.41 -9.21 -2.50
CA ARG A 414 -5.39 -8.72 -3.48
C ARG A 414 -6.21 -9.89 -3.99
N VAL A 415 -7.47 -9.61 -4.34
CA VAL A 415 -8.37 -10.58 -4.99
C VAL A 415 -7.80 -10.99 -6.36
N ASN A 416 -7.24 -10.03 -7.10
CA ASN A 416 -6.44 -10.26 -8.29
C ASN A 416 -5.05 -9.62 -8.09
N PRO A 417 -3.98 -10.42 -7.93
CA PRO A 417 -2.61 -9.91 -7.76
C PRO A 417 -2.11 -9.08 -8.93
N SER A 418 -2.59 -9.36 -10.15
CA SER A 418 -2.18 -8.70 -11.39
C SER A 418 -2.89 -7.36 -11.63
N ASP A 419 -3.89 -7.02 -10.82
CA ASP A 419 -4.64 -5.77 -10.92
C ASP A 419 -4.43 -4.90 -9.65
N PRO A 420 -3.68 -3.79 -9.76
CA PRO A 420 -3.45 -2.87 -8.64
C PRO A 420 -4.72 -2.19 -8.10
N GLN A 421 -5.80 -2.18 -8.87
CA GLN A 421 -7.11 -1.66 -8.45
C GLN A 421 -8.01 -2.74 -7.83
N SER A 422 -7.58 -4.00 -7.90
CA SER A 422 -8.31 -5.12 -7.31
C SER A 422 -8.48 -4.93 -5.81
N GLY A 423 -9.66 -5.35 -5.32
CA GLY A 423 -10.01 -5.31 -3.92
C GLY A 423 -9.00 -6.05 -3.05
N VAL A 424 -8.95 -5.66 -1.78
CA VAL A 424 -8.18 -6.39 -0.77
C VAL A 424 -9.05 -7.56 -0.27
N GLN A 425 -8.39 -8.63 0.15
CA GLN A 425 -9.00 -9.71 0.91
C GLN A 425 -8.12 -10.02 2.13
N ILE A 426 -8.77 -10.39 3.23
CA ILE A 426 -8.10 -10.78 4.47
C ILE A 426 -8.09 -12.30 4.50
N LEU A 427 -6.89 -12.88 4.41
CA LEU A 427 -6.65 -14.32 4.48
C LEU A 427 -6.67 -14.74 5.95
N LEU A 428 -7.45 -15.77 6.26
CA LEU A 428 -7.62 -16.33 7.59
C LEU A 428 -7.44 -17.86 7.52
N PRO A 429 -6.84 -18.49 8.54
CA PRO A 429 -6.69 -19.95 8.56
C PRO A 429 -8.03 -20.66 8.73
N THR A 430 -8.03 -21.97 8.43
CA THR A 430 -9.18 -22.86 8.70
C THR A 430 -9.49 -22.92 10.19
N ASP A 431 -8.46 -23.10 11.02
CA ASP A 431 -8.56 -23.07 12.48
C ASP A 431 -7.99 -21.74 13.03
N PRO A 432 -8.82 -20.90 13.71
CA PRO A 432 -8.37 -19.65 14.33
C PRO A 432 -7.20 -19.81 15.31
N LEU A 433 -7.07 -20.98 15.94
CA LEU A 433 -6.00 -21.26 16.92
C LEU A 433 -4.62 -21.43 16.28
N THR A 434 -4.56 -21.57 14.95
CA THR A 434 -3.31 -21.65 14.19
C THR A 434 -2.75 -20.29 13.79
N LEU A 435 -3.41 -19.19 14.18
CA LEU A 435 -2.91 -17.85 13.88
C LEU A 435 -1.49 -17.64 14.45
N PRO A 436 -0.52 -17.17 13.65
CA PRO A 436 0.88 -17.12 14.06
C PRO A 436 1.15 -16.33 15.34
N PHE A 437 0.35 -15.28 15.63
CA PHE A 437 0.53 -14.50 16.85
C PHE A 437 0.26 -15.30 18.14
N LEU A 438 -0.52 -16.39 18.08
CA LEU A 438 -0.81 -17.24 19.23
C LEU A 438 0.39 -18.12 19.63
N ALA A 439 1.28 -18.43 18.69
CA ALA A 439 2.52 -19.18 18.93
C ALA A 439 3.65 -18.30 19.50
N GLN A 440 3.57 -16.97 19.35
CA GLN A 440 4.61 -16.01 19.73
C GLN A 440 4.62 -15.64 21.24
N GLN A 441 3.95 -16.40 22.11
CA GLN A 441 3.76 -16.04 23.53
C GLN A 441 5.05 -16.02 24.39
N GLN A 442 6.21 -16.44 23.87
CA GLN A 442 7.45 -16.54 24.68
C GLN A 442 8.51 -15.46 24.43
N GLU A 443 8.40 -14.63 23.40
CA GLU A 443 9.37 -13.54 23.13
C GLU A 443 8.66 -12.18 23.01
N ALA A 444 7.99 -11.74 24.07
CA ALA A 444 7.47 -10.38 24.17
C ALA A 444 8.63 -9.38 24.40
N SER A 445 9.42 -9.15 23.36
CA SER A 445 10.50 -8.17 23.29
C SER A 445 9.94 -6.74 23.14
N LYS A 446 9.96 -6.01 24.27
CA LYS A 446 10.22 -4.57 24.55
C LYS A 446 10.14 -3.49 23.44
N SER A 447 9.35 -3.61 22.38
CA SER A 447 9.14 -2.51 21.41
C SER A 447 7.65 -2.14 21.30
N PRO A 448 7.28 -0.85 21.46
CA PRO A 448 5.89 -0.43 21.38
C PRO A 448 5.33 -0.61 19.96
N LEU A 449 4.18 -1.25 19.86
CA LEU A 449 3.43 -1.37 18.61
C LEU A 449 2.73 -0.04 18.32
N ARG A 450 3.11 0.62 17.24
CA ARG A 450 2.46 1.87 16.81
C ARG A 450 2.11 1.77 15.33
N PRO A 451 0.84 1.49 14.97
CA PRO A 451 0.42 1.59 13.58
C PRO A 451 0.59 3.04 13.16
N ARG A 452 1.26 3.28 12.03
CA ARG A 452 1.52 4.63 11.50
C ARG A 452 0.23 5.30 10.99
N THR A 453 -0.70 5.61 11.88
CA THR A 453 -1.99 6.25 11.56
C THR A 453 -1.90 7.77 11.61
N ARG A 454 -2.77 8.45 10.86
CA ARG A 454 -2.91 9.92 10.87
C ARG A 454 -3.31 10.49 12.22
N GLU A 455 -3.94 9.71 13.10
CA GLU A 455 -4.28 10.13 14.47
C GLU A 455 -3.04 10.34 15.34
N ILE A 456 -2.00 9.50 15.20
CA ILE A 456 -0.70 9.71 15.88
C ILE A 456 0.00 10.97 15.34
N LYS A 457 -0.29 11.36 14.09
CA LYS A 457 0.22 12.59 13.46
C LYS A 457 -0.45 13.88 13.97
N ARG A 458 -1.58 13.82 14.71
CA ARG A 458 -2.38 15.00 15.14
C ARG A 458 -2.31 15.37 16.61
N ASP A 459 -1.93 14.46 17.52
CA ASP A 459 -1.90 14.75 18.96
C ASP A 459 -0.77 15.71 19.41
N ARG A 460 0.01 16.28 18.48
CA ARG A 460 0.96 17.38 18.73
C ARG A 460 0.47 18.76 18.29
N THR A 461 -0.72 18.86 17.71
CA THR A 461 -1.23 20.12 17.13
C THR A 461 -2.72 20.26 17.41
N LEU A 462 -3.08 20.66 18.63
CA LEU A 462 -4.40 21.22 18.93
C LEU A 462 -4.32 22.74 18.98
N SER A 463 -4.62 23.40 17.85
CA SER A 463 -5.58 24.52 17.79
C SER A 463 -5.77 25.01 16.34
N ALA A 464 -6.90 24.66 15.69
CA ALA A 464 -7.61 25.50 14.70
C ALA A 464 -8.78 24.73 14.03
N PRO A 465 -9.87 25.42 13.61
CA PRO A 465 -11.15 24.81 13.22
C PRO A 465 -11.19 24.36 11.74
N PRO A 466 -12.22 23.58 11.32
CA PRO A 466 -12.23 22.95 10.00
C PRO A 466 -12.74 23.89 8.89
N ILE A 467 -12.02 23.94 7.76
CA ILE A 467 -12.43 24.61 6.52
C ILE A 467 -13.12 23.61 5.59
N LYS A 468 -14.24 24.05 5.00
CA LYS A 468 -15.06 23.37 3.98
C LYS A 468 -14.42 23.39 2.58
N SER A 469 -14.70 22.38 1.76
CA SER A 469 -15.17 22.42 0.36
C SER A 469 -14.95 21.03 -0.28
N MET A 470 -15.48 20.60 -1.43
CA MET A 470 -16.64 20.89 -2.27
C MET A 470 -16.84 19.60 -3.11
N ALA A 471 -18.08 19.21 -3.37
CA ALA A 471 -18.39 18.07 -4.23
C ALA A 471 -18.30 18.46 -5.71
N LYS A 472 -17.93 17.49 -6.57
CA LYS A 472 -18.32 17.48 -7.99
C LYS A 472 -19.12 16.23 -8.33
N ALA A 473 -20.20 16.48 -9.04
CA ALA A 473 -21.22 15.53 -9.48
C ALA A 473 -20.73 14.68 -10.66
N GLY A 474 -21.20 13.42 -10.70
CA GLY A 474 -21.20 12.56 -11.87
C GLY A 474 -22.50 11.77 -11.86
N GLY A 475 -23.31 11.93 -12.91
CA GLY A 475 -24.66 11.39 -13.01
C GLY A 475 -24.72 9.86 -12.93
N ARG A 476 -25.71 9.35 -12.18
CA ARG A 476 -26.10 7.93 -12.19
C ARG A 476 -27.58 7.82 -12.51
N ILE A 477 -27.88 6.88 -13.39
CA ILE A 477 -29.19 6.42 -13.82
C ILE A 477 -30.06 6.11 -12.57
N LYS A 478 -31.27 6.68 -12.51
CA LYS A 478 -32.22 6.49 -11.38
C LYS A 478 -32.74 5.03 -11.38
N LYS A 479 -32.32 4.23 -10.40
CA LYS A 479 -33.04 3.00 -10.01
C LYS A 479 -34.16 3.37 -9.04
N THR A 480 -35.33 2.75 -9.17
CA THR A 480 -36.41 2.85 -8.18
C THR A 480 -35.94 2.33 -6.81
N PRO A 481 -36.21 3.05 -5.71
CA PRO A 481 -35.79 2.63 -4.37
C PRO A 481 -36.61 1.42 -3.90
N SER A 482 -35.96 0.37 -3.39
CA SER A 482 -36.65 -0.79 -2.81
C SER A 482 -36.89 -0.59 -1.31
N LEU A 483 -38.03 -1.04 -0.78
CA LEU A 483 -38.35 -0.97 0.65
C LEU A 483 -37.32 -1.77 1.48
N ARG A 484 -36.80 -2.85 0.90
CA ARG A 484 -35.68 -3.63 1.47
C ARG A 484 -34.43 -2.78 1.77
N ALA A 485 -34.11 -1.79 0.92
CA ALA A 485 -32.95 -0.92 1.11
C ALA A 485 -33.18 0.16 2.19
N LEU A 486 -34.42 0.35 2.62
CA LEU A 486 -34.85 1.38 3.57
C LEU A 486 -35.15 0.82 4.97
N LEU A 487 -35.25 -0.50 5.11
CA LEU A 487 -35.62 -1.21 6.34
C LEU A 487 -34.83 -0.78 7.59
N ARG A 488 -33.51 -0.60 7.45
CA ARG A 488 -32.65 -0.17 8.56
C ARG A 488 -32.96 1.25 9.03
N VAL A 489 -33.33 2.16 8.12
CA VAL A 489 -33.71 3.53 8.47
C VAL A 489 -35.09 3.54 9.12
N ALA A 490 -36.04 2.79 8.56
CA ALA A 490 -37.37 2.63 9.13
C ALA A 490 -37.32 2.06 10.56
N LEU A 491 -36.51 1.02 10.80
CA LEU A 491 -36.36 0.41 12.13
C LEU A 491 -35.88 1.43 13.17
N VAL A 492 -34.85 2.23 12.85
CA VAL A 492 -34.31 3.20 13.80
C VAL A 492 -35.28 4.35 14.05
N LEU A 493 -36.04 4.78 13.04
CA LEU A 493 -37.10 5.77 13.20
C LEU A 493 -38.23 5.25 14.10
N ALA A 494 -38.60 3.98 13.97
CA ALA A 494 -39.63 3.35 14.80
C ALA A 494 -39.18 3.19 16.26
N GLN A 495 -37.91 2.82 16.49
CA GLN A 495 -37.35 2.68 17.84
C GLN A 495 -37.10 4.03 18.54
N HIS A 496 -36.87 5.08 17.77
CA HIS A 496 -36.46 6.39 18.27
C HIS A 496 -37.16 7.52 17.49
N PRO A 497 -38.46 7.74 17.72
CA PRO A 497 -39.19 8.81 17.06
C PRO A 497 -38.61 10.18 17.45
N GLY A 498 -38.52 11.10 16.49
CA GLY A 498 -38.11 12.50 16.73
C GLY A 498 -36.60 12.75 16.84
N LEU A 499 -35.74 11.78 16.49
CA LEU A 499 -34.30 12.04 16.42
C LEU A 499 -33.97 13.05 15.32
N ASP A 500 -33.10 14.01 15.65
CA ASP A 500 -32.55 14.90 14.65
C ASP A 500 -31.65 14.16 13.64
N LEU A 501 -31.41 14.80 12.49
CA LEU A 501 -30.62 14.20 11.40
C LEU A 501 -29.19 13.80 11.82
N LYS A 502 -28.60 14.48 12.81
CA LYS A 502 -27.22 14.21 13.28
C LYS A 502 -27.21 12.97 14.17
N ALA A 503 -28.13 12.88 15.12
CA ALA A 503 -28.30 11.75 16.03
C ALA A 503 -28.73 10.48 15.28
N LEU A 504 -29.62 10.62 14.29
CA LEU A 504 -30.05 9.53 13.42
C LEU A 504 -28.89 9.01 12.55
N ALA A 505 -28.10 9.92 11.95
CA ALA A 505 -26.91 9.56 11.19
C ALA A 505 -25.87 8.83 12.05
N GLY A 506 -25.64 9.29 13.28
CA GLY A 506 -24.74 8.66 14.23
C GLY A 506 -25.16 7.22 14.58
N ARG A 507 -26.44 7.00 14.88
CA ARG A 507 -26.98 5.67 15.21
C ARG A 507 -26.99 4.71 14.03
N LEU A 508 -27.17 5.22 12.82
CA LEU A 508 -27.15 4.42 11.59
C LEU A 508 -25.74 4.20 11.04
N HIS A 509 -24.71 4.84 11.63
CA HIS A 509 -23.35 4.91 11.09
C HIS A 509 -23.34 5.29 9.60
N MET A 510 -24.21 6.25 9.24
CA MET A 510 -24.49 6.60 7.85
C MET A 510 -24.10 8.06 7.61
N ARG A 511 -23.46 8.34 6.46
CA ARG A 511 -23.19 9.73 6.06
C ARG A 511 -24.50 10.50 5.94
N ARG A 512 -24.53 11.74 6.43
CA ARG A 512 -25.75 12.58 6.45
C ARG A 512 -26.39 12.73 5.08
N ASP A 513 -25.60 12.77 4.01
CA ASP A 513 -26.13 12.88 2.63
C ASP A 513 -26.77 11.58 2.15
N THR A 514 -26.23 10.43 2.55
CA THR A 514 -26.85 9.13 2.26
C THR A 514 -28.15 8.96 3.05
N LEU A 515 -28.17 9.42 4.30
CA LEU A 515 -29.36 9.42 5.13
C LEU A 515 -30.44 10.35 4.57
N ARG A 516 -30.09 11.58 4.17
CA ARG A 516 -31.03 12.50 3.49
C ARG A 516 -31.65 11.88 2.27
N ARG A 517 -30.85 11.20 1.44
CA ARG A 517 -31.37 10.49 0.25
C ARG A 517 -32.37 9.40 0.65
N LYS A 518 -32.06 8.57 1.64
CA LYS A 518 -32.95 7.51 2.11
C LYS A 518 -34.22 8.04 2.78
N LEU A 519 -34.14 9.15 3.51
CA LEU A 519 -35.31 9.82 4.06
C LEU A 519 -36.19 10.40 2.96
N SER A 520 -35.58 11.01 1.93
CA SER A 520 -36.32 11.48 0.75
C SER A 520 -36.94 10.33 -0.04
N GLU A 521 -36.28 9.17 -0.13
CA GLU A 521 -36.85 7.94 -0.72
C GLU A 521 -38.05 7.44 0.10
N LEU A 522 -37.97 7.41 1.44
CA LEU A 522 -39.09 7.04 2.31
C LEU A 522 -40.26 8.03 2.21
N ASP A 523 -39.97 9.33 2.14
CA ASP A 523 -40.97 10.39 1.98
C ASP A 523 -41.69 10.29 0.62
N ALA A 524 -40.93 10.07 -0.46
CA ALA A 524 -41.47 9.87 -1.80
C ALA A 524 -42.35 8.61 -1.91
N LEU A 525 -42.08 7.59 -1.09
CA LEU A 525 -42.90 6.38 -0.97
C LEU A 525 -44.06 6.54 0.02
N GLY A 526 -44.23 7.71 0.63
CA GLY A 526 -45.35 8.01 1.54
C GLY A 526 -45.18 7.49 2.96
N TYR A 527 -43.99 7.02 3.35
CA TYR A 527 -43.75 6.43 4.67
C TYR A 527 -43.32 7.43 5.74
N LEU A 528 -43.08 8.72 5.42
CA LEU A 528 -42.72 9.75 6.39
C LEU A 528 -43.81 10.80 6.60
N THR A 529 -44.07 11.14 7.85
CA THR A 529 -44.84 12.32 8.26
C THR A 529 -44.07 13.61 7.96
N THR A 530 -44.76 14.75 7.97
CA THR A 530 -44.16 16.09 7.81
C THR A 530 -43.08 16.39 8.86
N GLY A 531 -43.12 15.71 10.02
CA GLY A 531 -42.11 15.79 11.09
C GLY A 531 -40.97 14.77 10.98
N GLY A 532 -40.92 13.96 9.93
CA GLY A 532 -39.84 12.99 9.68
C GLY A 532 -39.95 11.67 10.46
N ALA A 533 -41.06 11.43 11.16
CA ALA A 533 -41.39 10.14 11.77
C ALA A 533 -42.09 9.21 10.76
N LEU A 534 -42.06 7.90 10.99
CA LEU A 534 -42.78 6.93 10.15
C LEU A 534 -44.31 7.12 10.24
N ARG A 535 -45.01 7.00 9.10
CA ARG A 535 -46.48 7.08 9.03
C ARG A 535 -47.19 5.79 9.46
N CYS A 536 -46.52 4.65 9.36
CA CYS A 536 -47.06 3.35 9.72
C CYS A 536 -46.25 2.69 10.84
N THR A 537 -46.81 1.64 11.45
CA THR A 537 -46.07 0.81 12.39
C THR A 537 -44.92 0.10 11.69
N PHE A 538 -43.88 -0.27 12.46
CA PHE A 538 -42.78 -1.03 11.88
C PHE A 538 -43.25 -2.40 11.39
N ALA A 539 -44.24 -3.01 12.05
CA ALA A 539 -44.85 -4.25 11.60
C ALA A 539 -45.48 -4.12 10.20
N GLN A 540 -46.19 -3.01 9.94
CA GLN A 540 -46.78 -2.76 8.63
C GLN A 540 -45.73 -2.44 7.56
N PHE A 541 -44.74 -1.59 7.87
CA PHE A 541 -43.59 -1.35 6.99
C PHE A 541 -42.85 -2.66 6.64
N PHE A 542 -42.67 -3.53 7.63
CA PHE A 542 -42.00 -4.81 7.46
C PHE A 542 -42.83 -5.78 6.62
N ALA A 543 -44.16 -5.78 6.75
CA ALA A 543 -45.07 -6.56 5.91
C ALA A 543 -45.01 -6.10 4.44
N ASP A 544 -45.00 -4.79 4.18
CA ASP A 544 -44.87 -4.22 2.84
C ASP A 544 -43.50 -4.56 2.22
N ALA A 545 -42.42 -4.43 3.00
CA ALA A 545 -41.07 -4.83 2.58
C ALA A 545 -40.95 -6.36 2.37
N ARG A 546 -41.82 -7.15 3.02
CA ARG A 546 -41.89 -8.61 2.87
C ARG A 546 -42.64 -9.06 1.62
N ALA A 547 -43.67 -8.33 1.22
CA ALA A 547 -44.36 -8.53 -0.05
C ALA A 547 -43.43 -8.31 -1.26
N GLU A 548 -42.38 -7.47 -1.13
CA GLU A 548 -41.32 -7.35 -2.13
C GLU A 548 -40.36 -8.56 -2.18
N GLY A 549 -40.55 -9.59 -1.35
CA GLY A 549 -39.88 -10.91 -1.35
C GLY A 549 -38.96 -11.16 -0.15
N ALA A 550 -39.50 -11.23 1.07
CA ALA A 550 -38.69 -11.37 2.28
C ALA A 550 -38.70 -12.73 2.98
N ASP A 551 -37.81 -13.59 2.52
CA ASP A 551 -36.97 -14.40 3.43
C ASP A 551 -35.69 -13.64 3.80
N ALA A 552 -35.22 -12.75 2.91
CA ALA A 552 -34.02 -11.94 3.11
C ALA A 552 -34.15 -10.77 4.12
N ALA A 553 -35.35 -10.48 4.66
CA ALA A 553 -35.52 -9.44 5.69
C ALA A 553 -35.39 -9.99 7.11
N PHE A 554 -35.78 -11.25 7.34
CA PHE A 554 -35.57 -11.95 8.61
C PHE A 554 -34.07 -12.12 8.89
N LEU A 555 -33.33 -12.62 7.89
CA LEU A 555 -31.86 -12.71 7.93
C LEU A 555 -31.19 -11.36 8.22
N ARG A 556 -31.77 -10.24 7.74
CA ARG A 556 -31.23 -8.91 8.04
C ARG A 556 -31.48 -8.47 9.48
N VAL A 557 -32.60 -8.85 10.10
CA VAL A 557 -32.82 -8.53 11.51
C VAL A 557 -31.88 -9.34 12.40
N SER A 558 -31.69 -10.64 12.11
CA SER A 558 -30.67 -11.47 12.78
C SER A 558 -29.28 -10.84 12.65
N SER A 559 -28.85 -10.55 11.41
CA SER A 559 -27.56 -9.93 11.12
C SER A 559 -27.36 -8.57 11.83
N VAL A 560 -28.43 -7.76 11.97
CA VAL A 560 -28.36 -6.49 12.72
C VAL A 560 -28.18 -6.73 14.21
N LEU A 561 -28.88 -7.72 14.78
CA LEU A 561 -28.77 -8.07 16.19
C LEU A 561 -27.41 -8.73 16.51
N GLU A 562 -26.91 -9.60 15.64
CA GLU A 562 -25.55 -10.17 15.71
C GLU A 562 -24.49 -9.06 15.69
N SER A 563 -24.60 -8.13 14.74
CA SER A 563 -23.71 -6.96 14.68
C SER A 563 -23.74 -6.12 15.97
N GLN A 564 -24.92 -5.97 16.60
CA GLN A 564 -25.06 -5.27 17.88
C GLN A 564 -24.45 -6.05 19.05
N LYS A 565 -24.64 -7.38 19.08
CA LYS A 565 -24.03 -8.27 20.08
C LYS A 565 -22.51 -8.12 20.05
N SER A 566 -21.90 -8.30 18.87
CA SER A 566 -20.45 -8.19 18.69
C SER A 566 -19.95 -6.78 19.02
N TYR A 567 -20.72 -5.72 18.72
CA TYR A 567 -20.37 -4.36 19.15
C TYR A 567 -20.32 -4.22 20.67
N PHE A 568 -21.33 -4.70 21.40
CA PHE A 568 -21.35 -4.59 22.86
C PHE A 568 -20.28 -5.46 23.52
N GLU A 569 -20.01 -6.65 23.00
CA GLU A 569 -18.92 -7.52 23.46
C GLU A 569 -17.55 -6.83 23.29
N ARG A 570 -17.30 -6.21 22.13
CA ARG A 570 -16.08 -5.42 21.89
C ARG A 570 -15.94 -4.24 22.85
N GLU A 571 -16.99 -3.45 23.05
CA GLU A 571 -16.95 -2.30 23.96
C GLU A 571 -16.72 -2.71 25.42
N LEU A 572 -17.29 -3.84 25.84
CA LEU A 572 -17.06 -4.39 27.18
C LEU A 572 -15.62 -4.88 27.36
N LEU A 573 -15.06 -5.56 26.35
CA LEU A 573 -13.66 -5.97 26.31
C LEU A 573 -12.71 -4.76 26.42
N LEU A 574 -12.97 -3.72 25.62
CA LEU A 574 -12.15 -2.51 25.61
C LEU A 574 -12.25 -1.72 26.92
N SER A 575 -13.44 -1.70 27.55
CA SER A 575 -13.61 -1.11 28.90
C SER A 575 -12.73 -1.84 29.94
N ARG A 576 -12.70 -3.18 29.89
CA ARG A 576 -11.84 -3.98 30.79
C ARG A 576 -10.36 -3.70 30.56
N LEU A 577 -9.92 -3.66 29.31
CA LEU A 577 -8.52 -3.39 28.94
C LEU A 577 -8.05 -1.99 29.34
N ARG A 578 -8.96 -1.01 29.38
CA ARG A 578 -8.67 0.35 29.87
C ARG A 578 -8.64 0.47 31.39
N GLY A 579 -8.96 -0.60 32.13
CA GLY A 579 -9.14 -0.55 33.58
C GLY A 579 -10.37 0.27 34.01
N GLU A 580 -11.30 0.55 33.09
CA GLU A 580 -12.52 1.28 33.38
C GLU A 580 -13.55 0.37 34.07
N ARG A 581 -14.38 0.95 34.95
CA ARG A 581 -15.54 0.21 35.48
C ARG A 581 -16.43 -0.20 34.32
N VAL A 582 -16.65 -1.50 34.19
CA VAL A 582 -17.49 -2.08 33.13
C VAL A 582 -18.87 -1.40 33.14
N PRO A 583 -19.29 -0.75 32.04
CA PRO A 583 -20.55 -0.02 32.05
C PRO A 583 -21.74 -0.96 32.18
N LEU A 584 -22.41 -0.97 33.34
CA LEU A 584 -23.62 -1.79 33.60
C LEU A 584 -24.70 -1.61 32.51
N ARG A 585 -24.77 -0.43 31.91
CA ARG A 585 -25.69 -0.12 30.80
C ARG A 585 -25.35 -0.92 29.53
N LEU A 586 -24.08 -1.14 29.23
CA LEU A 586 -23.64 -1.94 28.07
C LEU A 586 -23.89 -3.42 28.32
N GLN A 587 -23.60 -3.93 29.53
CA GLN A 587 -23.92 -5.31 29.90
C GLN A 587 -25.41 -5.61 29.74
N ARG A 588 -26.28 -4.74 30.29
CA ARG A 588 -27.73 -4.88 30.14
C ARG A 588 -28.18 -4.84 28.67
N ARG A 589 -27.51 -4.07 27.82
CA ARG A 589 -27.81 -4.01 26.38
C ARG A 589 -27.37 -5.28 25.66
N LEU A 590 -26.18 -5.80 25.96
CA LEU A 590 -25.72 -7.09 25.45
C LEU A 590 -26.68 -8.21 25.82
N THR A 591 -27.04 -8.33 27.10
CA THR A 591 -27.99 -9.34 27.57
C THR A 591 -29.33 -9.26 26.83
N ARG A 592 -29.87 -8.05 26.62
CA ARG A 592 -31.10 -7.86 25.84
C ARG A 592 -30.96 -8.22 24.37
N THR A 593 -29.80 -7.95 23.77
CA THR A 593 -29.56 -8.30 22.36
C THR A 593 -29.41 -9.80 22.19
N VAL A 594 -28.75 -10.49 23.13
CA VAL A 594 -28.66 -11.96 23.14
C VAL A 594 -30.04 -12.58 23.32
N ASP A 595 -30.83 -12.12 24.29
CA ASP A 595 -32.23 -12.57 24.48
C ASP A 595 -33.08 -12.40 23.21
N ARG A 596 -32.89 -11.28 22.50
CA ARG A 596 -33.56 -11.03 21.22
C ARG A 596 -33.13 -11.98 20.11
N LEU A 597 -31.84 -12.31 20.03
CA LEU A 597 -31.34 -13.29 19.08
C LEU A 597 -31.92 -14.68 19.37
N ASP A 598 -31.92 -15.10 20.64
CA ASP A 598 -32.47 -16.40 21.06
C ASP A 598 -33.97 -16.51 20.74
N ARG A 599 -34.73 -15.44 21.00
CA ARG A 599 -36.15 -15.37 20.66
C ARG A 599 -36.38 -15.43 19.14
N LEU A 600 -35.53 -14.77 18.36
CA LEU A 600 -35.59 -14.80 16.90
C LEU A 600 -35.24 -16.19 16.34
N SER A 601 -34.21 -16.86 16.87
CA SER A 601 -33.87 -18.24 16.49
C SER A 601 -34.96 -19.24 16.88
N ASN A 602 -35.74 -18.95 17.93
CA ASN A 602 -36.90 -19.75 18.35
C ASN A 602 -38.17 -19.45 17.53
N GLY A 603 -38.06 -18.70 16.44
CA GLY A 603 -39.16 -18.45 15.49
C GLY A 603 -40.08 -17.29 15.85
N GLU A 604 -39.73 -16.48 16.86
CA GLU A 604 -40.52 -15.31 17.20
C GLU A 604 -40.39 -14.20 16.14
N MET A 605 -41.52 -13.57 15.80
CA MET A 605 -41.54 -12.58 14.72
C MET A 605 -40.70 -11.33 15.06
N PRO A 606 -39.93 -10.77 14.09
CA PRO A 606 -39.00 -9.66 14.35
C PRO A 606 -39.59 -8.44 15.07
N HIS A 607 -40.83 -8.06 14.78
CA HIS A 607 -41.48 -6.91 15.44
C HIS A 607 -41.77 -7.19 16.93
N MET A 608 -42.09 -8.44 17.29
CA MET A 608 -42.27 -8.88 18.68
C MET A 608 -40.93 -8.93 19.43
N VAL A 609 -39.89 -9.48 18.80
CA VAL A 609 -38.50 -9.51 19.32
C VAL A 609 -37.98 -8.10 19.59
N LEU A 610 -38.21 -7.17 18.65
CA LEU A 610 -37.72 -5.80 18.75
C LEU A 610 -38.56 -4.93 19.71
N GLY A 611 -39.74 -5.40 20.13
CA GLY A 611 -40.66 -4.66 20.99
C GLY A 611 -41.23 -3.41 20.32
N VAL A 612 -41.43 -3.47 19.01
CA VAL A 612 -41.95 -2.36 18.20
C VAL A 612 -43.25 -2.84 17.58
N ALA A 613 -44.38 -2.38 18.14
CA ALA A 613 -45.71 -2.65 17.61
C ALA A 613 -45.94 -1.93 16.28
#